data_AF-A0A7S2NZZ0-F1
#
_entry.id   AF-A0A7S2NZZ0-F1
#
_cell.length_a   1.000
_cell.length_b   1.000
_cell.length_c   1.000
_cell.angle_alpha   90.00
_cell.angle_beta   90.00
_cell.angle_gamma   90.00
#
_symmetry.space_group_name_H-M   'P 1'
#
loop_
_entity.id
_entity.type
_entity.pdbx_description
1 polymer ?
#
loop_
_entity_poly.entity_id
_entity_poly.type
_entity_poly.pdbx_seq_one_letter_code
_entity_poly.pdbx_strand_id
1 'polypeptide(L)'
;INSQNSWNNRGGIGNNQGRSTGSQYCRPSGPPTIVQLPQVPDTMRQTDAPPSDREHVEMEIIKSLIDSYFCIVRKNYIDMVPKTIMYFLVNHVKDELQNELVSELYREAEIGFLMKEAEDIALRRKTCLEMKDLLEKALEIVNEVRDFNSFAK
;
A
#
# COMPACT_ATOMS: atom_id res chain seq x y z
N ILE A 1 29.73 -8.26 25.59
CA ILE A 1 28.36 -8.61 25.15
C ILE A 1 28.44 -8.74 23.63
N ASN A 2 28.80 -9.93 23.18
CA ASN A 2 28.93 -10.22 21.76
C ASN A 2 28.61 -11.71 21.55
N SER A 3 28.16 -11.99 20.32
CA SER A 3 28.19 -13.26 19.63
C SER A 3 27.07 -14.29 19.84
N GLN A 4 26.38 -14.50 18.71
CA GLN A 4 26.26 -15.77 17.97
C GLN A 4 24.99 -16.62 18.14
N ASN A 5 24.29 -16.70 16.99
CA ASN A 5 23.41 -17.77 16.53
C ASN A 5 24.02 -19.15 16.76
N SER A 6 23.25 -20.07 17.34
CA SER A 6 23.52 -21.51 17.26
C SER A 6 22.25 -22.29 17.58
N TRP A 7 21.58 -22.84 16.57
CA TRP A 7 20.74 -24.03 16.76
C TRP A 7 20.91 -24.93 15.54
N ASN A 8 21.85 -25.86 15.69
CA ASN A 8 22.00 -27.04 14.87
C ASN A 8 22.02 -28.22 15.86
N ASN A 9 21.02 -29.11 15.86
CA ASN A 9 21.22 -30.52 16.20
C ASN A 9 19.99 -31.43 15.97
N ARG A 10 20.19 -32.37 15.04
CA ARG A 10 20.02 -33.84 15.12
C ARG A 10 18.73 -34.47 15.69
N GLY A 11 18.21 -35.39 14.87
CA GLY A 11 17.48 -36.62 15.26
C GLY A 11 16.38 -36.90 14.23
N GLY A 12 16.18 -38.09 13.65
CA GLY A 12 16.78 -39.41 13.78
C GLY A 12 16.12 -40.31 12.73
N ILE A 13 16.87 -41.30 12.26
CA ILE A 13 16.44 -42.32 11.30
C ILE A 13 15.48 -43.29 11.99
N GLY A 14 14.31 -43.54 11.40
CA GLY A 14 13.33 -44.53 11.85
C GLY A 14 12.64 -45.20 10.67
N ASN A 15 13.10 -46.41 10.34
CA ASN A 15 12.41 -47.35 9.44
C ASN A 15 11.09 -47.81 10.07
N ASN A 16 10.02 -47.88 9.28
CA ASN A 16 8.87 -48.71 9.62
C ASN A 16 8.29 -49.37 8.36
N GLN A 17 8.55 -50.67 8.26
CA GLN A 17 7.88 -51.60 7.36
C GLN A 17 6.54 -52.03 7.95
N GLY A 18 5.52 -52.11 7.10
CA GLY A 18 4.37 -53.00 7.29
C GLY A 18 3.02 -52.30 7.44
N ARG A 19 2.24 -52.25 6.34
CA ARG A 19 1.04 -53.10 6.17
C ARG A 19 0.25 -52.69 4.94
N SER A 20 0.15 -53.66 4.04
CA SER A 20 -0.85 -53.77 3.00
C SER A 20 -2.26 -53.85 3.61
N THR A 21 -3.08 -52.84 3.37
CA THR A 21 -4.54 -52.94 3.38
C THR A 21 -5.06 -52.25 2.12
N GLY A 22 -5.64 -53.04 1.23
CA GLY A 22 -6.25 -52.55 0.01
C GLY A 22 -7.40 -51.61 0.33
N SER A 23 -7.37 -50.42 -0.28
CA SER A 23 -8.55 -49.63 -0.55
C SER A 23 -8.48 -49.25 -2.02
N GLN A 24 -9.27 -49.97 -2.83
CA GLN A 24 -9.49 -49.67 -4.24
C GLN A 24 -10.19 -48.31 -4.33
N TYR A 25 -9.41 -47.25 -4.44
CA TYR A 25 -9.94 -45.97 -4.91
C TYR A 25 -10.21 -46.10 -6.41
N CYS A 26 -11.48 -46.16 -6.78
CA CYS A 26 -11.92 -46.05 -8.16
C CYS A 26 -11.38 -44.73 -8.73
N ARG A 27 -10.37 -44.82 -9.60
CA ARG A 27 -9.91 -43.70 -10.41
C ARG A 27 -11.01 -43.36 -11.42
N PRO A 28 -11.59 -42.15 -11.43
CA PRO A 28 -12.29 -41.68 -12.60
C PRO A 28 -11.21 -41.35 -13.64
N SER A 29 -10.95 -42.27 -14.55
CA SER A 29 -10.20 -41.98 -15.77
C SER A 29 -11.13 -41.20 -16.71
N GLY A 30 -11.14 -39.88 -16.56
CA GLY A 30 -11.82 -38.99 -17.48
C GLY A 30 -11.17 -37.61 -17.46
N PRO A 31 -11.00 -36.94 -18.61
CA PRO A 31 -10.64 -35.52 -18.63
C PRO A 31 -11.70 -34.73 -17.84
N PRO A 32 -11.35 -33.57 -17.25
CA PRO A 32 -12.34 -32.75 -16.55
C PRO A 32 -13.48 -32.46 -17.52
N THR A 33 -14.71 -32.79 -17.10
CA THR A 33 -15.91 -32.50 -17.89
C THR A 33 -15.99 -30.99 -18.07
N ILE A 34 -15.47 -30.49 -19.20
CA ILE A 34 -15.76 -29.15 -19.66
C ILE A 34 -17.27 -29.16 -19.90
N VAL A 35 -18.00 -28.35 -19.15
CA VAL A 35 -19.44 -28.17 -19.36
C VAL A 35 -19.59 -27.49 -20.71
N GLN A 36 -19.78 -28.30 -21.76
CA GLN A 36 -19.93 -27.81 -23.12
C GLN A 36 -21.35 -27.27 -23.23
N LEU A 37 -21.46 -25.95 -23.07
CA LEU A 37 -22.73 -25.25 -23.16
C LEU A 37 -23.25 -25.32 -24.61
N PRO A 38 -24.54 -25.64 -24.83
CA PRO A 38 -25.16 -25.52 -26.14
C PRO A 38 -24.94 -24.11 -26.71
N GLN A 39 -24.62 -24.01 -28.00
CA GLN A 39 -24.51 -22.72 -28.65
C GLN A 39 -25.87 -22.00 -28.58
N VAL A 40 -25.82 -20.71 -28.23
CA VAL A 40 -27.03 -19.89 -28.14
C VAL A 40 -27.67 -19.84 -29.53
N PRO A 41 -28.96 -20.17 -29.69
CA PRO A 41 -29.62 -20.15 -31.01
C PRO A 41 -29.53 -18.78 -31.67
N ASP A 42 -29.22 -18.74 -32.98
CA ASP A 42 -29.13 -17.51 -33.78
C ASP A 42 -30.46 -16.76 -33.92
N THR A 43 -31.58 -17.40 -33.60
CA THR A 43 -32.92 -16.79 -33.64
C THR A 43 -33.77 -17.29 -32.48
N MET A 44 -34.07 -16.40 -31.52
CA MET A 44 -35.06 -16.67 -30.49
C MET A 44 -36.46 -16.55 -31.08
N ARG A 45 -37.10 -17.66 -31.43
CA ARG A 45 -38.55 -17.64 -31.72
C ARG A 45 -39.28 -17.43 -30.39
N GLN A 46 -39.97 -16.30 -30.28
CA GLN A 46 -40.96 -16.08 -29.22
C GLN A 46 -42.10 -17.07 -29.50
N THR A 47 -42.16 -18.17 -28.74
CA THR A 47 -43.30 -19.06 -28.79
C THR A 47 -44.48 -18.35 -28.14
N ASP A 48 -45.59 -18.19 -28.88
CA ASP A 48 -46.84 -17.60 -28.36
C ASP A 48 -47.50 -18.45 -27.26
N ALA A 49 -46.95 -19.64 -26.99
CA ALA A 49 -47.35 -20.50 -25.89
C ALA A 49 -46.65 -20.06 -24.59
N PRO A 50 -47.40 -19.90 -23.48
CA PRO A 50 -46.80 -19.61 -22.19
C PRO A 50 -45.83 -20.75 -21.80
N PRO A 51 -44.70 -20.45 -21.14
CA PRO A 51 -43.76 -21.48 -20.74
C PRO A 51 -44.44 -22.48 -19.80
N SER A 52 -44.06 -23.75 -19.89
CA SER A 52 -44.52 -24.76 -18.95
C SER A 52 -44.09 -24.40 -17.52
N ASP A 53 -44.84 -24.82 -16.51
CA ASP A 53 -44.46 -24.64 -15.09
C ASP A 53 -43.04 -25.20 -14.83
N ARG A 54 -42.68 -26.26 -15.54
CA ARG A 54 -41.33 -26.84 -15.49
C ARG A 54 -40.26 -25.89 -16.02
N GLU A 55 -40.52 -25.25 -17.17
CA GLU A 55 -39.57 -24.30 -17.79
C GLU A 55 -39.42 -23.04 -16.92
N HIS A 56 -40.49 -22.59 -16.26
CA HIS A 56 -40.42 -21.51 -15.28
C HIS A 56 -39.52 -21.87 -14.10
N VAL A 57 -39.67 -23.07 -13.53
CA VAL A 57 -38.82 -23.54 -12.43
C VAL A 57 -37.36 -23.67 -12.86
N GLU A 58 -37.09 -24.25 -14.04
CA GLU A 58 -35.74 -24.36 -14.60
C GLU A 58 -35.11 -22.98 -14.81
N MET A 59 -35.88 -22.00 -15.28
CA MET A 59 -35.43 -20.61 -15.45
C MET A 59 -35.07 -19.95 -14.12
N GLU A 60 -35.89 -20.12 -13.08
CA GLU A 60 -35.60 -19.58 -11.74
C GLU A 60 -34.35 -20.20 -11.11
N ILE A 61 -34.12 -21.50 -11.34
CA ILE A 61 -32.88 -22.17 -10.92
C ILE A 61 -31.67 -21.54 -11.62
N ILE A 62 -31.74 -21.35 -12.95
CA ILE A 62 -30.64 -20.74 -13.71
C ILE A 62 -30.35 -19.33 -13.22
N LYS A 63 -31.38 -18.51 -12.97
CA LYS A 63 -31.21 -17.16 -12.39
C LYS A 63 -30.51 -17.19 -11.04
N SER A 64 -30.94 -18.10 -10.15
CA SER A 64 -30.34 -18.27 -8.82
C SER A 64 -28.87 -18.70 -8.89
N LEU A 65 -28.52 -19.60 -9.82
CA LEU A 65 -27.15 -20.03 -10.03
C LEU A 65 -26.24 -18.90 -10.53
N ILE A 66 -26.73 -18.08 -11.46
CA ILE A 66 -26.00 -16.91 -11.98
C ILE A 66 -25.77 -15.91 -10.84
N ASP A 67 -26.80 -15.61 -10.06
CA ASP A 67 -26.68 -14.66 -8.95
C ASP A 67 -25.72 -15.14 -7.86
N SER A 68 -25.81 -16.43 -7.50
CA SER A 68 -24.90 -17.07 -6.55
C SER A 68 -23.43 -16.99 -7.01
N TYR A 69 -23.17 -17.32 -8.28
CA TYR A 69 -21.83 -17.21 -8.85
C TYR A 69 -21.33 -15.76 -8.87
N PHE A 70 -22.15 -14.83 -9.34
CA PHE A 70 -21.78 -13.41 -9.42
C PHE A 70 -21.52 -12.82 -8.03
N CYS A 71 -22.27 -13.25 -7.01
CA CYS A 71 -22.03 -12.86 -5.63
C CYS A 71 -20.65 -13.30 -5.13
N ILE A 72 -20.20 -14.51 -5.45
CA ILE A 72 -18.86 -15.00 -5.08
C ILE A 72 -17.78 -14.21 -5.81
N VAL A 73 -17.93 -14.05 -7.12
CA VAL A 73 -16.97 -13.30 -7.94
C VAL A 73 -16.85 -11.86 -7.46
N ARG A 74 -17.97 -11.19 -7.19
CA ARG A 74 -17.98 -9.82 -6.65
C ARG A 74 -17.21 -9.73 -5.33
N LYS A 75 -17.42 -10.66 -4.40
CA LYS A 75 -16.67 -10.71 -3.13
C LYS A 75 -15.17 -10.84 -3.38
N ASN A 76 -14.77 -11.72 -4.30
CA ASN A 76 -13.35 -11.88 -4.66
C ASN A 76 -12.74 -10.57 -5.21
N TYR A 77 -13.44 -9.86 -6.10
CA TYR A 77 -12.93 -8.61 -6.65
C TYR A 77 -12.86 -7.49 -5.61
N ILE A 78 -13.82 -7.41 -4.69
CA ILE A 78 -13.80 -6.46 -3.57
C ILE A 78 -12.56 -6.65 -2.71
N ASP A 79 -12.12 -7.90 -2.50
CA ASP A 79 -10.91 -8.19 -1.72
C ASP A 79 -9.62 -8.07 -2.54
N MET A 80 -9.65 -8.43 -3.82
CA MET A 80 -8.47 -8.43 -4.69
C MET A 80 -8.02 -7.02 -5.04
N VAL A 81 -8.94 -6.13 -5.41
CA VAL A 81 -8.58 -4.79 -5.92
C VAL A 81 -7.80 -3.97 -4.88
N PRO A 82 -8.22 -3.86 -3.61
CA PRO A 82 -7.45 -3.14 -2.61
C PRO A 82 -6.09 -3.78 -2.33
N LYS A 83 -6.00 -5.13 -2.35
CA LYS A 83 -4.71 -5.85 -2.19
C LYS A 83 -3.76 -5.57 -3.34
N THR A 84 -4.27 -5.53 -4.58
CA THR A 84 -3.50 -5.19 -5.78
C THR A 84 -2.99 -3.75 -5.69
N ILE A 85 -3.84 -2.78 -5.37
CA ILE A 85 -3.42 -1.37 -5.22
C ILE A 85 -2.38 -1.22 -4.11
N MET A 86 -2.61 -1.87 -2.96
CA MET A 86 -1.68 -1.88 -1.84
C MET A 86 -0.30 -2.39 -2.27
N TYR A 87 -0.27 -3.53 -2.94
CA TYR A 87 0.97 -4.18 -3.34
C TYR A 87 1.72 -3.39 -4.43
N PHE A 88 1.04 -3.02 -5.51
CA PHE A 88 1.69 -2.42 -6.67
C PHE A 88 2.02 -0.93 -6.51
N LEU A 89 1.18 -0.18 -5.80
CA LEU A 89 1.34 1.27 -5.72
C LEU A 89 1.80 1.69 -4.33
N VAL A 90 1.02 1.35 -3.29
CA VAL A 90 1.25 1.93 -1.95
C VAL A 90 2.58 1.47 -1.38
N ASN A 91 2.84 0.16 -1.41
CA ASN A 91 4.10 -0.38 -0.89
C ASN A 91 5.30 0.05 -1.76
N HIS A 92 5.15 0.03 -3.08
CA HIS A 92 6.19 0.50 -4.00
C HIS A 92 6.57 1.96 -3.71
N VAL A 93 5.59 2.87 -3.66
CA VAL A 93 5.85 4.28 -3.38
C VAL A 93 6.44 4.45 -1.98
N LYS A 94 5.93 3.74 -0.97
CA LYS A 94 6.48 3.83 0.39
C LYS A 94 7.97 3.47 0.44
N ASP A 95 8.38 2.41 -0.25
CA ASP A 95 9.74 1.90 -0.18
C ASP A 95 10.70 2.72 -1.07
N GLU A 96 10.26 3.14 -2.26
CA GLU A 96 11.10 3.89 -3.21
C GLU A 96 11.14 5.40 -2.95
N LEU A 97 10.12 5.99 -2.31
CA LEU A 97 10.03 7.45 -2.13
C LEU A 97 11.23 8.03 -1.38
N GLN A 98 11.79 7.30 -0.40
CA GLN A 98 12.96 7.78 0.33
C GLN A 98 14.19 7.85 -0.56
N ASN A 99 14.43 6.83 -1.39
CA ASN A 99 15.56 6.80 -2.31
C ASN A 99 15.43 7.89 -3.37
N GLU A 100 14.23 8.03 -3.96
CA GLU A 100 13.95 9.01 -4.99
C GLU A 100 14.09 10.44 -4.45
N LEU A 101 13.52 10.72 -3.28
CA LEU A 101 13.62 12.04 -2.65
C LEU A 101 15.07 12.39 -2.31
N VAL A 102 15.86 11.44 -1.84
CA VAL A 102 17.29 11.68 -1.61
C VAL A 102 18.03 11.95 -2.93
N SER A 103 17.74 11.19 -3.97
CA SER A 103 18.35 11.40 -5.30
C SER A 103 18.04 12.80 -5.86
N GLU A 104 16.77 13.21 -5.80
CA GLU A 104 16.32 14.47 -6.39
C GLU A 104 16.71 15.69 -5.53
N LEU A 105 16.49 15.65 -4.20
CA LEU A 105 16.76 16.80 -3.34
C LEU A 105 18.25 17.09 -3.14
N TYR A 106 19.11 16.08 -3.22
CA TYR A 106 20.56 16.24 -3.05
C TYR A 106 21.31 16.47 -4.36
N ARG A 107 20.61 16.77 -5.45
CA ARG A 107 21.25 17.15 -6.70
C ARG A 107 21.98 18.48 -6.53
N GLU A 108 23.30 18.48 -6.75
CA GLU A 108 24.18 19.64 -6.52
C GLU A 108 23.72 20.92 -7.25
N ALA A 109 23.07 20.77 -8.41
CA ALA A 109 22.55 21.88 -9.20
C ALA A 109 21.32 22.57 -8.58
N GLU A 110 20.50 21.85 -7.80
CA GLU A 110 19.18 22.31 -7.34
C GLU A 110 19.18 22.67 -5.86
N ILE A 111 20.08 22.07 -5.06
CA ILE A 111 20.12 22.24 -3.60
C ILE A 111 20.30 23.71 -3.17
N GLY A 112 21.12 24.48 -3.90
CA GLY A 112 21.35 25.89 -3.60
C GLY A 112 20.12 26.78 -3.84
N PHE A 113 19.29 26.40 -4.82
CA PHE A 113 18.02 27.09 -5.08
C PHE A 113 16.94 26.64 -4.11
N LEU A 114 16.82 25.34 -3.86
CA LEU A 114 15.80 24.78 -2.98
C LEU A 114 15.98 25.21 -1.51
N MET A 115 17.23 25.38 -1.07
CA MET A 115 17.57 25.88 0.27
C MET A 115 17.55 27.41 0.38
N LYS A 116 17.14 28.13 -0.67
CA LYS A 116 17.01 29.59 -0.61
C LYS A 116 15.84 29.98 0.29
N GLU A 117 16.12 30.82 1.27
CA GLU A 117 15.09 31.42 2.13
C GLU A 117 14.12 32.29 1.31
N ALA A 118 12.85 32.33 1.72
CA ALA A 118 11.86 33.22 1.10
C ALA A 118 12.20 34.70 1.38
N GLU A 119 11.93 35.57 0.41
CA GLU A 119 12.34 36.99 0.44
C GLU A 119 11.76 37.76 1.65
N ASP A 120 10.53 37.44 2.07
CA ASP A 120 9.87 38.03 3.23
C ASP A 120 10.53 37.63 4.54
N ILE A 121 10.96 36.37 4.66
CA ILE A 121 11.68 35.88 5.84
C ILE A 121 13.09 36.48 5.88
N ALA A 122 13.78 36.54 4.73
CA ALA A 122 15.09 37.18 4.62
C ALA A 122 15.04 38.67 5.02
N LEU A 123 14.01 39.40 4.60
CA LEU A 123 13.78 40.78 4.99
C LEU A 123 13.53 40.89 6.50
N ARG A 124 12.65 40.06 7.05
CA ARG A 124 12.35 40.05 8.49
C ARG A 124 13.59 39.77 9.33
N ARG A 125 14.44 38.82 8.89
CA ARG A 125 15.73 38.52 9.53
C ARG A 125 16.64 39.73 9.51
N LYS A 126 16.75 40.41 8.36
CA LYS A 126 17.56 41.64 8.23
C LYS A 126 17.08 42.74 9.19
N THR A 127 15.78 43.02 9.23
CA THR A 127 15.21 44.04 10.15
C THR A 127 15.45 43.68 11.62
N CYS A 128 15.36 42.40 11.98
CA CYS A 128 15.61 41.94 13.35
C CYS A 128 17.09 42.13 13.75
N LEU A 129 18.02 41.85 12.82
CA LEU A 129 19.45 42.09 13.03
C LEU A 129 19.75 43.59 13.20
N GLU A 130 19.18 44.44 12.35
CA GLU A 130 19.32 45.90 12.46
C GLU A 130 18.79 46.40 13.82
N MET A 131 17.63 45.92 14.26
CA MET A 131 17.07 46.26 15.57
C MET A 131 17.98 45.81 16.72
N LYS A 132 18.53 44.59 16.62
CA LYS A 132 19.45 44.03 17.61
C LYS A 132 20.72 44.88 17.74
N ASP A 133 21.31 45.30 16.62
CA ASP A 133 22.50 46.16 16.61
C ASP A 133 22.21 47.56 17.20
N LEU A 134 21.01 48.11 16.96
CA LEU A 134 20.58 49.39 17.55
C LEU A 134 20.43 49.27 19.07
N LEU A 135 19.84 48.17 19.55
CA LEU A 135 19.68 47.92 20.98
C LEU A 135 21.03 47.73 21.69
N GLU A 136 22.00 47.06 21.06
CA GLU A 136 23.36 46.92 21.59
C GLU A 136 24.06 48.27 21.75
N LYS A 137 23.97 49.15 20.74
CA LYS A 137 24.50 50.52 20.82
C LYS A 137 23.82 51.35 21.89
N ALA A 138 22.50 51.25 22.01
CA ALA A 138 21.76 51.96 23.05
C ALA A 138 22.20 51.51 24.45
N LEU A 139 22.45 50.22 24.64
CA LEU A 139 22.94 49.67 25.90
C LEU A 139 24.36 50.17 26.23
N GLU A 140 25.24 50.24 25.23
CA GLU A 140 26.59 50.79 25.38
C GLU A 140 26.54 52.25 25.88
N ILE A 141 25.71 53.10 25.26
CA ILE A 141 25.51 54.48 25.69
C ILE A 141 24.97 54.56 27.13
N VAL A 142 24.04 53.69 27.51
CA VAL A 142 23.50 53.65 28.88
C VAL A 142 24.60 53.27 29.89
N ASN A 143 25.48 52.33 29.53
CA ASN A 143 26.61 51.96 30.38
C ASN A 143 27.61 53.11 30.51
N GLU A 144 27.95 53.80 29.43
CA GLU A 144 28.84 54.97 29.47
C GLU A 144 28.30 56.04 30.43
N VAL A 145 27.01 56.41 30.31
CA VAL A 145 26.37 57.41 31.19
C VAL A 145 26.36 56.98 32.66
N ARG A 146 26.17 55.69 32.93
CA ARG A 146 26.23 55.14 34.29
C ARG A 146 27.63 55.31 34.88
N ASP A 147 28.67 55.02 34.09
CA ASP A 147 30.05 55.13 34.53
C ASP A 147 30.42 56.60 34.78
N PHE A 148 30.07 57.54 33.88
CA PHE A 148 30.25 58.99 34.09
C PHE A 148 29.60 59.49 35.38
N ASN A 149 28.37 59.06 35.69
CA ASN A 149 27.68 59.46 36.92
C ASN A 149 28.29 58.83 38.19
N SER A 150 28.96 57.68 38.07
CA SER A 150 29.69 57.08 39.19
C SER A 150 30.98 57.83 39.52
N PHE A 151 31.58 58.55 38.57
CA PHE A 151 32.76 59.40 38.79
C PHE A 151 32.43 60.81 39.29
N ALA A 152 31.17 61.24 39.17
CA ALA A 152 30.69 62.56 39.58
C ALA A 152 30.25 62.64 41.07
N LYS A 153 30.54 61.61 41.87
CA LYS A 153 30.19 61.48 43.28
C LYS A 153 31.43 61.16 44.10
#